data_AF-A0A841HV94-F1
#
_entry.id   AF-A0A841HV94-F1
#
_cell.length_a   1.000
_cell.length_b   1.000
_cell.length_c   1.000
_cell.angle_alpha   90.00
_cell.angle_beta   90.00
_cell.angle_gamma   90.00
#
_symmetry.space_group_name_H-M   'P 1'
#
loop_
_entity.id
_entity.type
_entity.pdbx_description
1 polymer ?
#
loop_
_entity_poly.entity_id
_entity_poly.type
_entity_poly.pdbx_seq_one_letter_code
_entity_poly.pdbx_strand_id
1 'polypeptide(L)'
;MRRHATNAALNSDRDATLEVDTREFVLQRAHQQLRDVLWEGRYAVKSHAQQHARAEGFSEVDIVRVLETGKIRAVYPQDRRWLVMGYFTVGTLELPLQVVVDFDPKHFWIDVVTAFIPKNPHKIMSRGRIALMLRFDQTDVQAKTVRPGGGRGRWKRQGG
;
A
#
# COMPACT_ATOMS: atom_id res chain seq x y z
N MET A 1 9.99 -44.38 -36.81
CA MET A 1 10.78 -44.53 -35.56
C MET A 1 10.74 -43.22 -34.79
N ARG A 2 10.13 -43.22 -33.59
CA ARG A 2 10.18 -42.12 -32.62
C ARG A 2 11.54 -42.10 -31.93
N ARG A 3 12.15 -40.92 -31.72
CA ARG A 3 12.87 -40.58 -30.49
C ARG A 3 12.73 -39.08 -30.21
N HIS A 4 11.92 -38.78 -29.20
CA HIS A 4 11.98 -37.52 -28.46
C HIS A 4 13.37 -37.40 -27.80
N ALA A 5 13.99 -36.24 -27.93
CA ALA A 5 15.10 -35.83 -27.08
C ALA A 5 14.64 -34.61 -26.27
N THR A 6 14.13 -34.90 -25.08
CA THR A 6 14.02 -34.00 -23.93
C THR A 6 15.41 -33.78 -23.38
N ASN A 7 15.84 -32.53 -23.16
CA ASN A 7 16.36 -32.04 -21.88
C ASN A 7 17.06 -30.69 -22.00
N ALA A 8 16.70 -29.82 -21.05
CA ALA A 8 17.65 -28.99 -20.32
C ALA A 8 18.45 -27.94 -21.11
N ALA A 9 17.74 -26.97 -21.69
CA ALA A 9 18.17 -25.58 -21.57
C ALA A 9 17.37 -24.97 -20.40
N LEU A 10 17.60 -25.42 -19.17
CA LEU A 10 18.51 -24.79 -18.20
C LEU A 10 18.17 -23.31 -17.96
N ASN A 11 17.10 -23.10 -17.19
CA ASN A 11 17.09 -22.27 -15.99
C ASN A 11 17.61 -20.81 -16.10
N SER A 12 17.32 -20.07 -17.18
CA SER A 12 17.55 -18.62 -17.22
C SER A 12 16.31 -17.77 -16.85
N ASP A 13 15.12 -18.37 -16.79
CA ASP A 13 13.86 -17.63 -16.59
C ASP A 13 13.32 -17.64 -15.14
N ARG A 14 14.11 -18.12 -14.17
CA ARG A 14 13.70 -18.11 -12.75
C ARG A 14 13.82 -16.74 -12.06
N ASP A 15 14.37 -15.75 -12.76
CA ASP A 15 14.63 -14.40 -12.24
C ASP A 15 13.77 -13.31 -12.89
N ALA A 16 12.67 -13.69 -13.54
CA ALA A 16 11.64 -12.76 -13.96
C ALA A 16 10.80 -12.30 -12.75
N THR A 17 11.35 -11.34 -12.02
CA THR A 17 10.60 -10.20 -11.46
C THR A 17 9.32 -10.57 -10.69
N LEU A 18 9.44 -11.08 -9.46
CA LEU A 18 8.31 -10.96 -8.54
C LEU A 18 8.04 -9.46 -8.33
N GLU A 19 6.93 -8.97 -8.90
CA GLU A 19 6.42 -7.61 -8.71
C GLU A 19 6.19 -7.32 -7.21
N VAL A 20 5.95 -8.39 -6.43
CA VAL A 20 5.71 -8.38 -4.98
C VAL A 20 6.35 -9.62 -4.36
N ASP A 21 7.17 -9.45 -3.33
CA ASP A 21 7.75 -10.52 -2.53
C ASP A 21 6.99 -10.70 -1.22
N THR A 22 6.51 -11.92 -0.99
CA THR A 22 5.72 -12.32 0.18
C THR A 22 6.34 -13.51 0.91
N ARG A 23 7.59 -13.88 0.59
CA ARG A 23 8.28 -15.00 1.23
C ARG A 23 8.61 -14.65 2.68
N GLU A 24 8.33 -15.59 3.58
CA GLU A 24 8.43 -15.37 5.04
C GLU A 24 9.78 -14.79 5.48
N PHE A 25 10.91 -15.33 4.99
CA PHE A 25 12.24 -14.83 5.37
C PHE A 25 12.50 -13.39 4.91
N VAL A 26 11.91 -12.95 3.79
CA VAL A 26 12.01 -11.57 3.29
C VAL A 26 11.18 -10.65 4.18
N LEU A 27 9.97 -11.06 4.52
CA LEU A 27 9.09 -10.32 5.41
C LEU A 27 9.69 -10.17 6.82
N GLN A 28 10.27 -11.24 7.37
CA GLN A 28 10.94 -11.22 8.68
C GLN A 28 12.14 -10.28 8.68
N ARG A 29 12.99 -10.34 7.65
CA ARG A 29 14.14 -9.43 7.52
C ARG A 29 13.70 -7.97 7.43
N ALA A 30 12.72 -7.68 6.57
CA ALA A 30 12.19 -6.33 6.43
C ALA A 30 11.55 -5.85 7.75
N HIS A 31 10.88 -6.73 8.49
CA HIS A 31 10.27 -6.39 9.78
C HIS A 31 11.32 -6.02 10.83
N GLN A 32 12.41 -6.77 10.89
CA GLN A 32 13.54 -6.43 11.77
C GLN A 32 14.12 -5.06 11.40
N GLN A 33 14.37 -4.81 10.11
CA GLN A 33 14.89 -3.52 9.65
C GLN A 33 13.93 -2.36 9.97
N LEU A 34 12.63 -2.56 9.77
CA LEU A 34 11.60 -1.59 10.13
C LEU A 34 11.70 -1.21 11.61
N ARG A 35 11.78 -2.21 12.50
CA ARG A 35 11.87 -1.97 13.94
C ARG A 35 13.14 -1.22 14.33
N ASP A 36 14.28 -1.61 13.75
CA ASP A 36 15.56 -0.95 14.02
C ASP A 36 15.53 0.54 13.61
N VAL A 37 14.98 0.85 12.43
CA VAL A 37 14.83 2.24 11.94
C VAL A 37 13.87 3.05 12.82
N LEU A 38 12.71 2.48 13.16
CA LEU A 38 11.67 3.17 13.94
C LEU A 38 12.13 3.47 15.36
N TRP A 39 12.85 2.53 16.00
CA TRP A 39 13.37 2.71 17.35
C TRP A 39 14.29 3.92 17.47
N GLU A 40 15.01 4.24 16.39
CA GLU A 40 15.88 5.41 16.30
C GLU A 40 15.16 6.68 15.82
N GLY A 41 13.84 6.63 15.61
CA GLY A 41 13.04 7.76 15.14
C GLY A 41 13.37 8.19 13.70
N ARG A 42 13.97 7.31 12.89
CA ARG A 42 14.46 7.62 11.54
C ARG A 42 13.37 7.46 10.48
N TYR A 43 12.32 8.26 10.60
CA TYR A 43 11.25 8.26 9.61
C TYR A 43 10.65 9.64 9.37
N ALA A 44 9.96 9.81 8.25
CA ALA A 44 9.09 10.95 8.00
C ALA A 44 7.77 10.52 7.37
N VAL A 45 6.67 11.11 7.85
CA VAL A 45 5.35 10.97 7.21
C VAL A 45 5.21 12.02 6.10
N LYS A 46 5.08 11.56 4.86
CA LYS A 46 4.98 12.47 3.70
C LYS A 46 3.60 13.12 3.64
N SER A 47 3.54 14.27 2.94
CA SER A 47 2.33 15.05 2.76
C SER A 47 1.14 14.22 2.24
N HIS A 48 1.40 13.29 1.32
CA HIS A 48 0.37 12.40 0.78
C HIS A 48 -0.22 11.47 1.86
N ALA A 49 0.61 10.85 2.70
CA ALA A 49 0.13 10.06 3.83
C ALA A 49 -0.67 10.91 4.85
N GLN A 50 -0.25 12.16 5.08
CA GLN A 50 -0.98 13.09 5.94
C GLN A 50 -2.36 13.47 5.38
N GLN A 51 -2.47 13.64 4.06
CA GLN A 51 -3.75 13.93 3.40
C GLN A 51 -4.73 12.76 3.54
N HIS A 52 -4.26 11.53 3.31
CA HIS A 52 -5.06 10.33 3.53
C HIS A 52 -5.49 10.17 4.99
N ALA A 53 -4.58 10.40 5.94
CA ALA A 53 -4.89 10.34 7.37
C ALA A 53 -6.07 11.26 7.73
N ARG A 54 -6.04 12.51 7.24
CA ARG A 54 -7.14 13.47 7.43
C ARG A 54 -8.43 13.05 6.74
N ALA A 55 -8.35 12.55 5.51
CA ALA A 55 -9.52 12.18 4.71
C ALA A 55 -10.22 10.91 5.23
N GLU A 56 -9.46 9.96 5.77
CA GLU A 56 -9.94 8.65 6.20
C GLU A 56 -10.13 8.54 7.72
N GLY A 57 -9.73 9.57 8.49
CA GLY A 57 -10.04 9.68 9.92
C GLY A 57 -9.06 8.95 10.85
N PHE A 58 -7.79 8.86 10.47
CA PHE A 58 -6.70 8.37 11.34
C PHE A 58 -5.60 9.43 11.49
N SER A 59 -4.71 9.25 12.45
CA SER A 59 -3.64 10.21 12.77
C SER A 59 -2.25 9.68 12.45
N GLU A 60 -1.24 10.55 12.55
CA GLU A 60 0.16 10.13 12.49
C GLU A 60 0.53 9.15 13.61
N VAL A 61 -0.04 9.32 14.80
CA VAL A 61 0.16 8.40 15.93
C VAL A 61 -0.36 6.99 15.58
N ASP A 62 -1.48 6.90 14.87
CA ASP A 62 -2.03 5.61 14.41
C ASP A 62 -1.14 4.95 13.35
N ILE A 63 -0.59 5.74 12.42
CA ILE A 63 0.40 5.27 11.44
C ILE A 63 1.60 4.66 12.18
N VAL A 64 2.20 5.41 13.12
CA VAL A 64 3.40 4.97 13.85
C VAL A 64 3.09 3.71 14.66
N ARG A 65 1.96 3.67 15.37
CA ARG A 65 1.51 2.48 16.11
C ARG A 65 1.42 1.25 15.21
N VAL A 66 0.93 1.41 13.98
CA VAL A 66 0.85 0.32 13.01
C VAL A 66 2.21 -0.08 12.47
N LEU A 67 3.14 0.86 12.30
CA LEU A 67 4.52 0.53 11.96
C LEU A 67 5.24 -0.24 13.07
N GLU A 68 4.95 0.08 14.34
CA GLU A 68 5.53 -0.59 15.51
C GLU A 68 4.95 -1.99 15.76
N THR A 69 3.63 -2.14 15.67
CA THR A 69 2.90 -3.35 16.09
C THR A 69 2.44 -4.24 14.93
N GLY A 70 2.41 -3.69 13.73
CA GLY A 70 1.94 -4.37 12.53
C GLY A 70 2.91 -5.40 11.98
N LYS A 71 2.48 -6.04 10.90
CA LYS A 71 3.25 -7.03 10.15
C LYS A 71 3.50 -6.53 8.74
N ILE A 72 4.71 -6.74 8.24
CA ILE A 72 4.99 -6.56 6.81
C ILE A 72 4.29 -7.70 6.06
N ARG A 73 3.45 -7.34 5.10
CA ARG A 73 2.67 -8.29 4.28
C ARG A 73 3.23 -8.46 2.88
N ALA A 74 4.00 -7.48 2.40
CA ALA A 74 4.61 -7.50 1.10
C ALA A 74 5.81 -6.55 1.03
N VAL A 75 6.80 -6.93 0.24
CA VAL A 75 7.92 -6.09 -0.19
C VAL A 75 7.83 -5.93 -1.71
N TYR A 76 8.03 -4.72 -2.22
CA TYR A 76 8.08 -4.38 -3.63
C TYR A 76 9.51 -3.90 -3.93
N PRO A 77 10.43 -4.82 -4.26
CA PRO A 77 11.87 -4.53 -4.30
C PRO A 77 12.23 -3.40 -5.27
N GLN A 78 11.49 -3.29 -6.38
CA GLN A 78 11.76 -2.34 -7.46
C GLN A 78 11.55 -0.89 -7.01
N ASP A 79 10.59 -0.67 -6.12
CA ASP A 79 10.25 0.66 -5.59
C ASP A 79 10.80 0.85 -4.16
N ARG A 80 11.51 -0.14 -3.61
CA ARG A 80 11.93 -0.21 -2.20
C ARG A 80 10.77 -0.04 -1.22
N ARG A 81 9.59 -0.50 -1.62
CA ARG A 81 8.35 -0.32 -0.87
C ARG A 81 8.02 -1.50 0.00
N TRP A 82 7.53 -1.25 1.21
CA TRP A 82 6.95 -2.28 2.06
C TRP A 82 5.51 -1.92 2.38
N LEU A 83 4.64 -2.94 2.38
CA LEU A 83 3.28 -2.83 2.86
C LEU A 83 3.22 -3.38 4.29
N VAL A 84 3.04 -2.49 5.25
CA VAL A 84 2.78 -2.82 6.65
C VAL A 84 1.28 -2.85 6.87
N MET A 85 0.82 -3.84 7.61
CA MET A 85 -0.58 -3.97 7.99
C MET A 85 -0.70 -4.16 9.49
N GLY A 86 -1.58 -3.37 10.09
CA GLY A 86 -1.93 -3.47 11.50
C GLY A 86 -3.33 -2.94 11.74
N TYR A 87 -3.55 -2.53 12.97
CA TYR A 87 -4.84 -2.01 13.42
C TYR A 87 -4.64 -0.77 14.27
N PHE A 88 -5.61 0.13 14.22
CA PHE A 88 -5.72 1.28 15.11
C PHE A 88 -7.13 1.33 15.71
N THR A 89 -7.30 2.12 16.75
CA THR A 89 -8.55 2.14 17.54
C THR A 89 -9.21 3.50 17.46
N VAL A 90 -10.50 3.52 17.17
CA VAL A 90 -11.35 4.71 17.24
C VAL A 90 -12.50 4.43 18.21
N GLY A 91 -12.40 4.98 19.43
CA GLY A 91 -13.34 4.65 20.51
C GLY A 91 -13.24 3.18 20.89
N THR A 92 -14.30 2.41 20.65
CA THR A 92 -14.34 0.94 20.88
C THR A 92 -14.12 0.12 19.61
N LEU A 93 -13.97 0.77 18.45
CA LEU A 93 -13.82 0.10 17.17
C LEU A 93 -12.34 -0.07 16.83
N GLU A 94 -11.96 -1.30 16.49
CA GLU A 94 -10.65 -1.61 15.93
C GLU A 94 -10.76 -1.65 14.39
N LEU A 95 -9.98 -0.82 13.72
CA LEU A 95 -9.99 -0.67 12.27
C LEU A 95 -8.65 -1.10 11.66
N PRO A 96 -8.66 -1.83 10.52
CA PRO A 96 -7.45 -2.18 9.83
C PRO A 96 -6.83 -0.94 9.18
N LEU A 97 -5.50 -0.85 9.21
CA LEU A 97 -4.75 0.19 8.53
C LEU A 97 -3.61 -0.46 7.74
N GLN A 98 -3.50 -0.08 6.48
CA GLN A 98 -2.39 -0.44 5.62
C GLN A 98 -1.52 0.79 5.42
N VAL A 99 -0.22 0.65 5.70
CA VAL A 99 0.78 1.71 5.59
C VAL A 99 1.81 1.27 4.57
N VAL A 100 2.08 2.11 3.58
CA VAL A 100 3.12 1.89 2.59
C VAL A 100 4.30 2.78 2.92
N VAL A 101 5.47 2.16 3.04
CA VAL A 101 6.73 2.85 3.33
C VAL A 101 7.75 2.63 2.22
N ASP A 102 8.54 3.64 1.90
CA ASP A 102 9.75 3.54 1.09
C ASP A 102 10.95 3.42 2.06
N PHE A 103 11.71 2.33 1.96
CA PHE A 103 12.91 2.11 2.78
C PHE A 103 14.18 2.49 2.02
N ASP A 104 14.98 3.38 2.60
CA ASP A 104 16.31 3.71 2.10
C ASP A 104 17.38 2.86 2.82
N PRO A 105 17.94 1.81 2.17
CA PRO A 105 18.94 0.97 2.79
C PRO A 105 20.29 1.67 2.99
N LYS A 106 20.57 2.78 2.27
CA LYS A 106 21.84 3.50 2.37
C LYS A 106 21.89 4.37 3.62
N HIS A 107 20.78 5.04 3.91
CA HIS A 107 20.66 5.98 5.03
C HIS A 107 19.92 5.38 6.24
N PHE A 108 19.38 4.17 6.09
CA PHE A 108 18.59 3.49 7.12
C PHE A 108 17.45 4.38 7.59
N TRP A 109 16.64 4.82 6.61
CA TRP A 109 15.59 5.82 6.75
C TRP A 109 14.29 5.29 6.14
N ILE A 110 13.15 5.69 6.72
CA ILE A 110 11.82 5.32 6.23
C ILE A 110 10.99 6.56 5.88
N ASP A 111 10.46 6.56 4.67
CA ASP A 111 9.46 7.53 4.27
C ASP A 111 8.08 6.85 4.22
N VAL A 112 7.13 7.33 5.03
CA VAL A 112 5.74 6.87 4.93
C VAL A 112 5.08 7.58 3.76
N VAL A 113 4.94 6.87 2.65
CA VAL A 113 4.49 7.46 1.38
C VAL A 113 2.98 7.55 1.29
N THR A 114 2.24 6.55 1.81
CA THR A 114 0.78 6.58 1.91
C THR A 114 0.29 5.66 3.02
N ALA A 115 -0.93 5.88 3.51
CA ALA A 115 -1.63 5.01 4.44
C ALA A 115 -3.13 5.06 4.13
N PHE A 116 -3.86 3.98 4.35
CA PHE A 116 -5.30 3.92 4.05
C PHE A 116 -5.99 2.76 4.78
N ILE A 117 -7.31 2.88 4.97
CA ILE A 117 -8.18 1.86 5.53
C ILE A 117 -8.64 0.93 4.38
N PRO A 118 -8.18 -0.33 4.32
CA PRO A 118 -8.51 -1.21 3.22
C PRO A 118 -9.98 -1.69 3.32
N LYS A 119 -10.71 -1.61 2.20
CA LYS A 119 -12.04 -2.25 2.07
C LYS A 119 -11.99 -3.78 2.25
N ASN A 120 -10.86 -4.39 1.88
CA ASN A 120 -10.61 -5.83 2.00
C ASN A 120 -9.25 -6.04 2.67
N PRO A 121 -9.20 -6.21 4.00
CA PRO A 121 -7.95 -6.16 4.77
C PRO A 121 -6.96 -7.26 4.39
N HIS A 122 -7.44 -8.46 4.07
CA HIS A 122 -6.57 -9.62 3.76
C HIS A 122 -5.93 -9.58 2.37
N LYS A 123 -6.30 -8.61 1.51
CA LYS A 123 -5.82 -8.54 0.14
C LYS A 123 -4.53 -7.73 0.05
N ILE A 124 -3.46 -8.37 -0.42
CA ILE A 124 -2.22 -7.70 -0.80
C ILE A 124 -2.45 -6.97 -2.13
N MET A 125 -2.05 -5.70 -2.22
CA MET A 125 -2.18 -4.91 -3.44
C MET A 125 -1.03 -5.19 -4.42
N SER A 126 -1.31 -5.13 -5.72
CA SER A 126 -0.25 -5.17 -6.75
C SER A 126 0.56 -3.87 -6.74
N ARG A 127 1.78 -3.91 -7.27
CA ARG A 127 2.64 -2.71 -7.42
C ARG A 127 1.97 -1.67 -8.29
N GLY A 128 1.35 -2.10 -9.39
CA GLY A 128 0.57 -1.21 -10.25
C GLY A 128 -0.53 -0.45 -9.52
N ARG A 129 -1.23 -1.09 -8.57
CA ARG A 129 -2.27 -0.43 -7.77
C ARG A 129 -1.69 0.59 -6.78
N ILE A 130 -0.59 0.25 -6.12
CA ILE A 130 0.11 1.19 -5.22
C ILE A 130 0.61 2.40 -6.02
N ALA A 131 1.23 2.17 -7.17
CA ALA A 131 1.70 3.24 -8.04
C ALA A 131 0.55 4.16 -8.49
N LEU A 132 -0.63 3.60 -8.79
CA LEU A 132 -1.82 4.40 -9.12
C LEU A 132 -2.28 5.25 -7.93
N MET A 133 -2.36 4.67 -6.72
CA MET A 133 -2.76 5.43 -5.51
C MET A 133 -1.83 6.62 -5.27
N LEU A 134 -0.52 6.43 -5.42
CA LEU A 134 0.48 7.50 -5.27
C LEU A 134 0.44 8.54 -6.40
N ARG A 135 0.01 8.15 -7.61
CA ARG A 135 -0.08 9.04 -8.78
C ARG A 135 -1.33 9.91 -8.78
N PHE A 136 -2.48 9.37 -8.39
CA PHE A 136 -3.77 10.06 -8.55
C PHE A 136 -3.91 11.31 -7.65
N ASP A 137 -3.04 11.49 -6.67
CA ASP A 137 -3.07 12.64 -5.75
C ASP A 137 -2.04 13.74 -6.10
N GLN A 138 -1.20 13.55 -7.13
CA GLN A 138 -0.42 14.65 -7.73
C GLN A 138 -1.24 15.48 -8.72
N THR A 139 -2.39 14.99 -9.14
CA THR A 139 -3.39 15.79 -9.84
C THR A 139 -4.21 16.52 -8.80
N ASP A 140 -4.14 17.86 -8.78
CA ASP A 140 -5.17 18.70 -8.16
C ASP A 140 -6.53 18.07 -8.47
N VAL A 141 -7.22 17.64 -7.41
CA VAL A 141 -8.62 17.26 -7.52
C VAL A 141 -9.33 18.53 -7.95
N GLN A 142 -9.51 18.72 -9.26
CA GLN A 142 -10.50 19.63 -9.82
C GLN A 142 -11.82 19.14 -9.27
N ALA A 143 -12.21 19.67 -8.11
CA ALA A 143 -13.50 19.46 -7.51
C ALA A 143 -14.51 19.74 -8.60
N LYS A 144 -15.15 18.68 -9.11
CA LYS A 144 -16.26 18.84 -10.04
C LYS A 144 -17.38 19.46 -9.23
N THR A 145 -17.42 20.79 -9.20
CA THR A 145 -18.53 21.55 -8.65
C THR A 145 -19.74 21.20 -9.50
N VAL A 146 -20.55 20.27 -9.01
CA VAL A 146 -21.85 19.99 -9.60
C VAL A 146 -22.69 21.25 -9.33
N ARG A 147 -22.81 22.11 -10.34
CA ARG A 147 -23.75 23.22 -10.31
C ARG A 147 -25.15 22.61 -10.12
N PRO A 148 -25.91 22.99 -9.08
CA PRO A 148 -27.30 22.58 -8.99
C PRO A 148 -28.04 23.23 -10.16
N GLY A 149 -28.52 22.40 -11.11
CA GLY A 149 -29.29 22.88 -12.28
C GLY A 149 -28.91 22.28 -13.64
N GLY A 150 -27.90 21.43 -13.73
CA GLY A 150 -27.41 20.88 -15.00
C GLY A 150 -27.80 19.44 -15.28
N GLY A 151 -29.08 19.09 -15.27
CA GLY A 151 -29.52 17.74 -15.64
C GLY A 151 -31.03 17.55 -15.59
N ARG A 152 -31.70 17.77 -16.73
CA ARG A 152 -33.09 17.34 -16.93
C ARG A 152 -33.14 15.81 -16.97
N GLY A 153 -33.12 15.18 -15.80
CA GLY A 153 -33.45 13.77 -15.62
C GLY A 153 -34.95 13.60 -15.74
N ARG A 154 -35.40 13.16 -16.91
CA ARG A 154 -36.80 12.81 -17.20
C ARG A 154 -37.13 11.49 -16.49
N TRP A 155 -37.67 11.56 -15.27
CA TRP A 155 -38.21 10.39 -14.58
C TRP A 155 -39.54 9.99 -15.23
N LYS A 156 -39.53 8.93 -16.03
CA LYS A 156 -40.75 8.30 -16.55
C LYS A 156 -41.36 7.48 -15.41
N ARG A 157 -42.31 8.05 -14.67
CA ARG A 157 -43.22 7.28 -13.82
C ARG A 157 -44.05 6.37 -14.72
N GLN A 158 -43.85 5.06 -14.62
CA GLN A 158 -44.91 4.10 -14.95
C GLN A 158 -45.59 3.76 -13.63
N GLY A 159 -46.88 4.03 -13.57
CA GLY A 159 -47.78 3.56 -12.52
C GLY A 159 -49.18 3.46 -13.11
N GLY A 160 -49.90 2.42 -12.70
CA GLY A 160 -51.34 2.24 -12.94
C GLY A 160 -51.65 1.50 -14.24
#